data_AF-A0A8H3F337-F1
#
_entry.id   AF-A0A8H3F337-F1
#
_cell.length_a   1.000
_cell.length_b   1.000
_cell.length_c   1.000
_cell.angle_alpha   90.00
_cell.angle_beta   90.00
_cell.angle_gamma   90.00
#
_symmetry.space_group_name_H-M   'P 1'
#
loop_
_entity.id
_entity.type
_entity.pdbx_description
1 polymer ?
#
loop_
_entity_poly.entity_id
_entity_poly.type
_entity_poly.pdbx_seq_one_letter_code
_entity_poly.pdbx_strand_id
1 'polypeptide(L)'
;MPVKRKKAVVESNRKALDQPLPKWPLLTPVLPSMDLHLETLLPDQILLIRNLFTSTLCRNYVSFLSSLPLNTTKIQPKRDEALRLNDRFQIEDSSFAGMLWSGTALRDLVTGSGHGLPDGDELEHQDLEKVFGGKVLGLNPRIRIYRYSSVLSLQNKIEIEAEY
;
A
#
# COMPACT_ATOMS: atom_id res chain seq x y z
N MET A 1 17.26 -20.06 41.54
CA MET A 1 17.75 -20.51 40.21
C MET A 1 17.33 -19.52 39.15
N PRO A 2 18.22 -18.98 38.30
CA PRO A 2 17.81 -17.99 37.30
C PRO A 2 17.33 -18.67 36.02
N VAL A 3 16.16 -18.27 35.55
CA VAL A 3 15.51 -18.77 34.32
C VAL A 3 16.18 -18.14 33.10
N LYS A 4 16.82 -18.95 32.26
CA LYS A 4 17.39 -18.52 30.97
C LYS A 4 16.25 -18.12 30.01
N ARG A 5 16.18 -16.83 29.65
CA ARG A 5 15.30 -16.34 28.56
C ARG A 5 15.95 -16.62 27.20
N LYS A 6 15.17 -17.21 26.29
CA LYS A 6 15.58 -17.67 24.94
C LYS A 6 15.83 -16.48 23.99
N LYS A 7 17.08 -16.33 23.51
CA LYS A 7 17.49 -15.42 22.41
C LYS A 7 17.21 -16.06 21.04
N ALA A 8 15.95 -16.18 20.62
CA ALA A 8 15.62 -16.83 19.33
C ALA A 8 14.64 -16.05 18.42
N VAL A 9 14.21 -14.84 18.81
CA VAL A 9 13.19 -14.08 18.03
C VAL A 9 13.80 -12.91 17.24
N VAL A 10 15.10 -12.62 17.40
CA VAL A 10 15.73 -11.42 16.80
C VAL A 10 16.41 -11.69 15.45
N GLU A 11 16.62 -12.95 15.06
CA GLU A 11 17.43 -13.29 13.89
C GLU A 11 16.69 -13.24 12.54
N SER A 12 15.34 -13.24 12.52
CA SER A 12 14.57 -13.31 11.27
C SER A 12 14.43 -11.97 10.53
N ASN A 13 14.81 -10.85 11.14
CA ASN A 13 14.56 -9.51 10.59
C ASN A 13 15.76 -8.88 9.85
N ARG A 14 16.87 -9.60 9.70
CA ARG A 14 18.12 -9.07 9.09
C ARG A 14 18.32 -9.42 7.61
N LYS A 15 17.37 -10.10 6.97
CA LYS A 15 17.50 -10.50 5.53
C LYS A 15 17.09 -9.42 4.52
N ALA A 16 16.63 -8.25 4.97
CA ALA A 16 16.13 -7.20 4.08
C ALA A 16 17.19 -6.21 3.56
N LEU A 17 18.44 -6.26 4.05
CA LEU A 17 19.40 -5.18 3.78
C LEU A 17 20.15 -5.26 2.43
N ASP A 18 20.01 -6.36 1.67
CA ASP A 18 20.89 -6.64 0.52
C ASP A 18 20.14 -7.05 -0.77
N GLN A 19 18.82 -6.85 -0.80
CA GLN A 19 18.05 -7.04 -2.04
C GLN A 19 18.20 -5.78 -2.92
N PRO A 20 18.57 -5.91 -4.21
CA PRO A 20 18.61 -4.75 -5.09
C PRO A 20 17.23 -4.11 -5.19
N LEU A 21 17.19 -2.77 -5.13
CA LEU A 21 15.94 -2.02 -5.29
C LEU A 21 15.32 -2.33 -6.67
N PRO A 22 14.03 -2.67 -6.74
CA PRO A 22 13.33 -2.86 -7.99
C PRO A 22 13.36 -1.59 -8.84
N LYS A 23 13.47 -1.75 -10.15
CA LYS A 23 13.35 -0.63 -11.09
C LYS A 23 11.88 -0.34 -11.34
N TRP A 24 11.24 0.36 -10.40
CA TRP A 24 9.82 0.71 -10.50
C TRP A 24 9.51 1.42 -11.83
N PRO A 25 8.40 1.06 -12.52
CA PRO A 25 7.94 1.79 -13.70
C PRO A 25 7.69 3.26 -13.37
N LEU A 26 7.71 4.13 -14.38
CA LEU A 26 7.34 5.53 -14.21
C LEU A 26 5.83 5.66 -13.95
N LEU A 27 5.45 6.57 -13.07
CA LEU A 27 4.07 6.97 -12.82
C LEU A 27 3.61 7.99 -13.86
N THR A 28 3.58 7.61 -15.14
CA THR A 28 3.02 8.45 -16.21
C THR A 28 2.23 7.62 -17.23
N PRO A 29 1.08 8.13 -17.72
CA PRO A 29 0.38 9.35 -17.30
C PRO A 29 -0.45 9.14 -16.01
N VAL A 30 -0.51 10.17 -15.16
CA VAL A 30 -1.34 10.22 -13.94
C VAL A 30 -2.58 11.10 -14.17
N LEU A 31 -3.64 10.83 -13.41
CA LEU A 31 -4.82 11.70 -13.40
C LEU A 31 -4.58 12.92 -12.50
N PRO A 32 -5.10 14.09 -12.87
CA PRO A 32 -5.07 15.26 -12.00
C PRO A 32 -5.97 15.05 -10.78
N SER A 33 -5.70 15.76 -9.69
CA SER A 33 -6.48 15.66 -8.45
C SER A 33 -7.94 16.06 -8.61
N MET A 34 -8.27 16.95 -9.57
CA MET A 34 -9.65 17.37 -9.84
C MET A 34 -10.54 16.25 -10.40
N ASP A 35 -9.95 15.23 -11.01
CA ASP A 35 -10.68 14.09 -11.58
C ASP A 35 -10.85 12.94 -10.56
N LEU A 36 -10.39 13.15 -9.32
CA LEU A 36 -10.35 12.15 -8.26
C LEU A 36 -10.98 12.71 -7.00
N HIS A 37 -11.55 11.84 -6.17
CA HIS A 37 -12.11 12.22 -4.88
C HIS A 37 -11.90 11.10 -3.86
N LEU A 38 -11.96 11.48 -2.59
CA LEU A 38 -12.00 10.53 -1.46
C LEU A 38 -13.44 10.11 -1.22
N GLU A 39 -13.66 8.81 -1.11
CA GLU A 39 -14.94 8.21 -0.71
C GLU A 39 -14.74 7.47 0.61
N THR A 40 -15.58 7.75 1.60
CA THR A 40 -15.58 7.01 2.86
C THR A 40 -16.32 5.69 2.69
N LEU A 41 -15.59 4.56 2.69
CA LEU A 41 -16.20 3.22 2.69
C LEU A 41 -16.60 2.78 4.09
N LEU A 42 -15.75 3.08 5.08
CA LEU A 42 -16.01 2.82 6.49
C LEU A 42 -15.51 4.01 7.31
N PRO A 43 -16.41 4.71 8.04
CA PRO A 43 -16.03 5.85 8.86
C PRO A 43 -14.88 5.52 9.81
N ASP A 44 -13.94 6.47 9.94
CA ASP A 44 -12.76 6.39 10.80
C ASP A 44 -11.81 5.21 10.52
N GLN A 45 -11.99 4.49 9.40
CA GLN A 45 -11.21 3.28 9.11
C GLN A 45 -10.76 3.16 7.65
N ILE A 46 -11.68 3.33 6.68
CA ILE A 46 -11.39 3.03 5.27
C ILE A 46 -11.89 4.16 4.36
N LEU A 47 -10.93 4.79 3.70
CA LEU A 47 -11.14 5.72 2.59
C LEU A 47 -10.76 5.05 1.26
N LEU A 48 -11.44 5.42 0.20
CA LEU A 48 -11.21 4.95 -1.16
C LEU A 48 -10.86 6.12 -2.07
N ILE A 49 -9.89 5.89 -2.96
CA ILE A 49 -9.63 6.75 -4.12
C ILE A 49 -9.79 5.86 -5.34
N ARG A 50 -10.91 6.03 -6.06
CA ARG A 50 -11.15 5.25 -7.28
C ARG A 50 -10.28 5.77 -8.41
N ASN A 51 -9.78 4.87 -9.24
CA ASN A 51 -9.02 5.19 -10.45
C ASN A 51 -7.76 6.03 -10.22
N LEU A 52 -7.10 5.95 -9.05
CA LEU A 52 -5.84 6.66 -8.78
C LEU A 52 -4.78 6.45 -9.89
N PHE A 53 -4.76 5.26 -10.49
CA PHE A 53 -3.96 4.93 -11.66
C PHE A 53 -4.82 4.76 -12.91
N THR A 54 -4.30 5.26 -14.03
CA THR A 54 -4.87 5.01 -15.36
C THR A 54 -4.80 3.52 -15.69
N SER A 55 -5.68 3.05 -16.59
CA SER A 55 -5.67 1.64 -17.01
C SER A 55 -4.31 1.19 -17.57
N THR A 56 -3.59 2.09 -18.25
CA THR A 56 -2.24 1.86 -18.77
C THR A 56 -1.22 1.68 -17.64
N LEU A 57 -1.24 2.55 -16.62
CA LEU A 57 -0.40 2.39 -15.44
C LEU A 57 -0.68 1.07 -14.72
N CYS A 58 -1.96 0.73 -14.51
CA CYS A 58 -2.33 -0.55 -13.90
C CYS A 58 -1.75 -1.74 -14.67
N ARG A 59 -1.86 -1.77 -16.00
CA ARG A 59 -1.29 -2.86 -16.81
C ARG A 59 0.23 -2.94 -16.69
N ASN A 60 0.92 -1.79 -16.76
CA ASN A 60 2.37 -1.73 -16.66
C ASN A 60 2.87 -2.21 -15.28
N TYR A 61 2.23 -1.73 -14.21
CA TYR A 61 2.57 -2.14 -12.86
C TYR A 61 2.21 -3.60 -12.60
N VAL A 62 1.05 -4.10 -13.03
CA VAL A 62 0.71 -5.53 -12.89
C VAL A 62 1.74 -6.42 -13.59
N SER A 63 2.16 -6.05 -14.81
CA SER A 63 3.21 -6.77 -15.55
C SER A 63 4.54 -6.76 -14.80
N PHE A 64 4.98 -5.59 -14.32
CA PHE A 64 6.21 -5.45 -13.55
C PHE A 64 6.17 -6.20 -12.22
N LEU A 65 5.13 -6.01 -11.41
CA LEU A 65 4.97 -6.62 -10.09
C LEU A 65 4.91 -8.14 -10.17
N SER A 66 4.39 -8.70 -11.26
CA SER A 66 4.38 -10.14 -11.52
C SER A 66 5.78 -10.73 -11.75
N SER A 67 6.76 -9.89 -12.10
CA SER A 67 8.17 -10.31 -12.28
C SER A 67 8.98 -10.31 -10.99
N LEU A 68 8.44 -9.73 -9.89
CA LEU A 68 9.13 -9.68 -8.60
C LEU A 68 9.20 -11.07 -7.95
N PRO A 69 10.24 -11.34 -7.13
CA PRO A 69 10.43 -12.62 -6.46
C PRO A 69 9.47 -12.76 -5.26
N LEU A 70 8.19 -12.92 -5.56
CA LEU A 70 7.11 -13.11 -4.59
C LEU A 70 7.26 -14.49 -3.91
N ASN A 71 7.29 -14.50 -2.58
CA ASN A 71 7.39 -15.73 -1.80
C ASN A 71 6.01 -16.12 -1.25
N THR A 72 5.59 -17.36 -1.50
CA THR A 72 4.37 -17.89 -0.88
C THR A 72 4.57 -17.98 0.62
N THR A 73 3.68 -17.36 1.39
CA THR A 73 3.66 -17.49 2.84
C THR A 73 3.09 -18.86 3.21
N LYS A 74 3.86 -19.95 2.97
CA LYS A 74 3.46 -21.32 3.35
C LYS A 74 3.54 -21.47 4.87
N ILE A 75 2.57 -20.90 5.57
CA ILE A 75 2.32 -21.20 6.98
C ILE A 75 1.31 -22.33 6.99
N GLN A 76 1.73 -23.51 7.47
CA GLN A 76 0.78 -24.58 7.81
C GLN A 76 -0.20 -23.99 8.82
N PRO A 77 -1.50 -23.89 8.49
CA PRO A 77 -2.46 -23.31 9.41
C PRO A 77 -2.46 -24.15 10.69
N LYS A 78 -2.37 -23.51 11.84
CA LYS A 78 -2.69 -24.20 13.09
C LYS A 78 -4.19 -24.47 13.13
N ARG A 79 -4.60 -25.40 14.01
CA ARG A 79 -6.02 -25.60 14.32
C ARG A 79 -6.61 -24.23 14.68
N ASP A 80 -7.68 -23.85 14.00
CA ASP A 80 -8.40 -22.58 14.12
C ASP A 80 -7.69 -21.32 13.56
N GLU A 81 -6.62 -21.46 12.75
CA GLU A 81 -6.00 -20.32 12.03
C GLU A 81 -6.41 -20.30 10.54
N ALA A 82 -6.57 -19.08 9.99
CA ALA A 82 -6.87 -18.90 8.58
C ALA A 82 -5.69 -19.32 7.67
N LEU A 83 -6.00 -20.03 6.59
CA LEU A 83 -5.01 -20.46 5.61
C LEU A 83 -4.44 -19.24 4.86
N ARG A 84 -3.11 -19.08 4.88
CA ARG A 84 -2.41 -18.03 4.14
C ARG A 84 -1.85 -18.61 2.84
N LEU A 85 -2.43 -18.21 1.71
CA LEU A 85 -1.98 -18.62 0.37
C LEU A 85 -1.40 -17.47 -0.45
N ASN A 86 -1.33 -16.27 0.11
CA ASN A 86 -0.86 -15.09 -0.61
C ASN A 86 0.65 -15.17 -0.81
N ASP A 87 1.09 -14.89 -2.04
CA ASP A 87 2.50 -14.59 -2.26
C ASP A 87 2.78 -13.16 -1.81
N ARG A 88 3.93 -12.96 -1.18
CA ARG A 88 4.34 -11.69 -0.59
C ARG A 88 5.71 -11.27 -1.07
N PHE A 89 5.82 -10.00 -1.42
CA PHE A 89 7.09 -9.30 -1.61
C PHE A 89 7.10 -8.09 -0.67
N GLN A 90 8.23 -7.85 -0.02
CA GLN A 90 8.39 -6.72 0.89
C GLN A 90 9.76 -6.10 0.67
N ILE A 91 9.79 -4.77 0.61
CA ILE A 91 11.02 -4.00 0.52
C ILE A 91 10.85 -2.66 1.24
N GLU A 92 11.95 -2.08 1.69
CA GLU A 92 11.99 -0.70 2.17
C GLU A 92 12.56 0.20 1.08
N ASP A 93 11.73 1.10 0.54
CA ASP A 93 12.10 1.99 -0.56
C ASP A 93 11.43 3.36 -0.38
N SER A 94 12.14 4.28 0.25
CA SER A 94 11.67 5.65 0.50
C SER A 94 11.55 6.48 -0.78
N SER A 95 12.36 6.19 -1.79
CA SER A 95 12.30 6.88 -3.09
C SER A 95 11.00 6.53 -3.81
N PHE A 96 10.65 5.25 -3.85
CA PHE A 96 9.38 4.81 -4.44
C PHE A 96 8.17 5.32 -3.66
N ALA A 97 8.21 5.26 -2.32
CA ALA A 97 7.15 5.82 -1.48
C ALA A 97 6.96 7.32 -1.73
N GLY A 98 8.05 8.08 -1.82
CA GLY A 98 8.03 9.50 -2.17
C GLY A 98 7.49 9.76 -3.58
N MET A 99 7.86 8.93 -4.55
CA MET A 99 7.36 9.00 -5.93
C MET A 99 5.85 8.73 -5.99
N LEU A 100 5.33 7.74 -5.27
CA LEU A 100 3.88 7.50 -5.17
C LEU A 100 3.14 8.68 -4.52
N TRP A 101 3.68 9.18 -3.41
CA TRP A 101 3.07 10.26 -2.63
C TRP A 101 3.00 11.57 -3.43
N SER A 102 4.11 11.98 -4.05
CA SER A 102 4.24 13.30 -4.71
C SER A 102 4.06 13.26 -6.22
N GLY A 103 4.23 12.10 -6.85
CA GLY A 103 4.10 11.92 -8.31
C GLY A 103 2.69 11.55 -8.75
N THR A 104 1.74 11.43 -7.82
CA THR A 104 0.32 11.19 -8.08
C THR A 104 -0.51 12.25 -7.36
N ALA A 105 -1.83 12.24 -7.57
CA ALA A 105 -2.76 13.10 -6.83
C ALA A 105 -2.92 12.72 -5.34
N LEU A 106 -2.28 11.66 -4.86
CA LEU A 106 -2.52 11.10 -3.52
C LEU A 106 -2.27 12.12 -2.41
N ARG A 107 -1.13 12.83 -2.43
CA ARG A 107 -0.84 13.88 -1.44
C ARG A 107 -1.91 14.95 -1.44
N ASP A 108 -2.28 15.42 -2.62
CA ASP A 108 -3.18 16.56 -2.76
C ASP A 108 -4.60 16.19 -2.31
N LEU A 109 -5.04 14.95 -2.55
CA LEU A 109 -6.31 14.42 -2.06
C LEU A 109 -6.32 14.27 -0.54
N VAL A 110 -5.28 13.65 0.02
CA VAL A 110 -5.20 13.33 1.46
C VAL A 110 -4.98 14.56 2.34
N THR A 111 -4.29 15.56 1.81
CA THR A 111 -4.05 16.84 2.52
C THR A 111 -5.12 17.89 2.23
N GLY A 112 -6.07 17.61 1.33
CA GLY A 112 -7.07 18.56 0.82
C GLY A 112 -6.49 19.64 -0.09
N SER A 113 -5.20 19.62 -0.41
CA SER A 113 -4.52 20.67 -1.19
C SER A 113 -4.94 20.70 -2.68
N GLY A 114 -5.75 19.72 -3.13
CA GLY A 114 -6.26 19.66 -4.49
C GLY A 114 -7.62 20.37 -4.64
N HIS A 115 -7.78 21.16 -5.71
CA HIS A 115 -9.01 21.88 -6.10
C HIS A 115 -10.19 20.96 -6.53
N GLY A 116 -10.29 19.73 -6.02
CA GLY A 116 -11.13 18.66 -6.54
C GLY A 116 -12.33 18.26 -5.68
N LEU A 117 -12.74 19.03 -4.69
CA LEU A 117 -14.03 18.79 -4.01
C LEU A 117 -15.14 19.28 -4.95
N PRO A 118 -15.90 18.41 -5.63
CA PRO A 118 -17.05 18.83 -6.40
C PRO A 118 -18.12 19.27 -5.40
N ASP A 119 -18.82 20.37 -5.72
CA ASP A 119 -20.00 20.87 -5.01
C ASP A 119 -20.83 19.73 -4.41
N GLY A 120 -20.73 19.50 -3.09
CA GLY A 120 -21.53 18.45 -2.45
C GLY A 120 -21.12 18.06 -1.03
N ASP A 121 -19.82 17.88 -0.76
CA ASP A 121 -19.33 17.59 0.60
C ASP A 121 -17.94 18.21 0.76
N GLU A 122 -17.92 19.46 1.24
CA GLU A 122 -16.72 20.11 1.74
C GLU A 122 -16.25 19.35 2.98
N LEU A 123 -15.47 18.27 2.79
CA LEU A 123 -14.52 17.87 3.81
C LEU A 123 -13.48 19.00 3.87
N GLU A 124 -13.85 20.10 4.53
CA GLU A 124 -12.96 21.22 4.82
C GLU A 124 -11.65 20.64 5.36
N HIS A 125 -10.50 21.19 4.99
CA HIS A 125 -9.19 20.69 5.42
C HIS A 125 -9.08 20.30 6.91
N GLN A 126 -9.86 20.94 7.78
CA GLN A 126 -9.95 20.63 9.21
C GLN A 126 -10.55 19.24 9.50
N ASP A 127 -11.45 18.73 8.66
CA ASP A 127 -12.07 17.43 8.82
C ASP A 127 -11.15 16.31 8.36
N LEU A 128 -10.30 16.51 7.35
CA LEU A 128 -9.32 15.49 6.96
C LEU A 128 -8.25 15.28 8.04
N GLU A 129 -7.73 16.34 8.67
CA GLU A 129 -6.79 16.17 9.80
C GLU A 129 -7.44 15.42 10.98
N LYS A 130 -8.75 15.63 11.24
CA LYS A 130 -9.48 14.84 12.24
C LYS A 130 -9.64 13.38 11.81
N VAL A 131 -10.02 13.14 10.55
CA VAL A 131 -10.20 11.78 9.98
C VAL A 131 -8.89 10.98 10.07
N PHE A 132 -7.74 11.61 9.80
CA PHE A 132 -6.44 10.95 9.92
C PHE A 132 -5.84 10.99 11.34
N GLY A 133 -6.50 11.66 12.30
CA GLY A 133 -6.00 11.82 13.66
C GLY A 133 -4.73 12.67 13.77
N GLY A 134 -4.47 13.53 12.78
CA GLY A 134 -3.33 14.44 12.72
C GLY A 134 -2.91 14.81 11.30
N LYS A 135 -1.82 15.55 11.21
CA LYS A 135 -1.24 15.97 9.93
C LYS A 135 -0.56 14.80 9.22
N VAL A 136 -1.00 14.50 8.00
CA VAL A 136 -0.38 13.46 7.16
C VAL A 136 0.93 13.98 6.55
N LEU A 137 2.01 13.23 6.72
CA LEU A 137 3.36 13.61 6.27
C LEU A 137 3.82 12.87 5.00
N GLY A 138 3.27 11.68 4.74
CA GLY A 138 3.67 10.84 3.61
C GLY A 138 3.36 9.37 3.84
N LEU A 139 3.91 8.53 2.96
CA LEU A 139 3.74 7.07 3.00
C LEU A 139 4.85 6.40 3.80
N ASN A 140 4.54 5.27 4.43
CA ASN A 140 5.57 4.40 5.01
C ASN A 140 6.46 3.83 3.90
N PRO A 141 7.80 3.88 4.02
CA PRO A 141 8.72 3.32 3.02
C PRO A 141 8.68 1.78 2.92
N ARG A 142 8.05 1.08 3.87
CA ARG A 142 7.86 -0.38 3.84
C ARG A 142 6.77 -0.78 2.86
N ILE A 143 7.18 -1.01 1.62
CA ILE A 143 6.31 -1.45 0.54
C ILE A 143 6.03 -2.94 0.69
N ARG A 144 4.74 -3.30 0.68
CA ARG A 144 4.28 -4.68 0.65
C ARG A 144 3.44 -4.91 -0.59
N ILE A 145 3.71 -6.00 -1.29
CA ILE A 145 2.97 -6.42 -2.48
C ILE A 145 2.45 -7.82 -2.21
N TYR A 146 1.13 -7.96 -2.37
CA TYR A 146 0.45 -9.25 -2.27
C TYR A 146 -0.02 -9.70 -3.65
N ARG A 147 0.19 -10.98 -3.94
CA ARG A 147 -0.43 -11.67 -5.07
C ARG A 147 -1.34 -12.76 -4.54
N TYR A 148 -2.62 -12.64 -4.88
CA TYR A 148 -3.62 -13.67 -4.61
C TYR A 148 -3.63 -14.66 -5.77
N SER A 149 -3.30 -15.93 -5.50
CA SER A 149 -3.40 -16.98 -6.52
C SER A 149 -4.86 -17.34 -6.75
N SER A 150 -5.26 -17.50 -8.02
CA SER A 150 -6.64 -17.73 -8.48
C SER A 150 -7.30 -19.05 -8.07
N VAL A 151 -6.71 -19.82 -7.15
CA VAL A 151 -7.33 -21.06 -6.63
C VAL A 151 -8.62 -20.75 -5.85
N LEU A 152 -8.80 -19.50 -5.43
CA LEU A 152 -10.07 -18.97 -4.95
C LEU A 152 -10.45 -17.81 -5.86
N SER A 153 -11.51 -18.03 -6.65
CA SER A 153 -12.20 -17.05 -7.47
C SER A 153 -12.22 -15.66 -6.82
N LEU A 154 -11.37 -14.77 -7.33
CA LEU A 154 -11.64 -13.37 -7.70
C LEU A 154 -10.34 -12.84 -8.34
N GLN A 155 -10.52 -12.18 -9.48
CA GLN A 155 -9.54 -11.57 -10.38
C GLN A 155 -8.20 -11.16 -9.74
N ASN A 156 -7.09 -11.35 -10.46
CA ASN A 156 -5.72 -10.91 -10.13
C ASN A 156 -5.69 -9.53 -9.45
N LYS A 157 -5.81 -9.50 -8.12
CA LYS A 157 -5.79 -8.28 -7.31
C LYS A 157 -4.38 -8.14 -6.77
N ILE A 158 -3.78 -6.97 -6.97
CA ILE A 158 -2.54 -6.60 -6.30
C ILE A 158 -2.90 -5.51 -5.31
N GLU A 159 -2.70 -5.78 -4.03
CA GLU A 159 -2.88 -4.82 -2.96
C GLU A 159 -1.51 -4.34 -2.47
N ILE A 160 -1.38 -3.03 -2.32
CA ILE A 160 -0.22 -2.37 -1.73
C ILE A 160 -0.68 -1.81 -0.39
N GLU A 161 -0.16 -2.38 0.70
CA GLU A 161 -0.45 -1.92 2.07
C GLU A 161 0.76 -1.16 2.63
N ALA A 162 0.52 0.06 3.12
CA ALA A 162 1.44 0.77 3.99
C ALA A 162 0.91 0.62 5.43
N GLU A 163 1.62 -0.10 6.28
CA GLU A 163 1.33 -0.13 7.72
C GLU A 163 2.10 1.00 8.40
N TYR A 164 1.55 1.59 9.46
CA TYR A 164 2.19 2.63 10.27
C TYR A 164 3.35 2.08 11.12
#